data_AF-A0AA39YF08-F1
#
_entry.id   AF-A0AA39YF08-F1
#
_cell.length_a   1.000
_cell.length_b   1.000
_cell.length_c   1.000
_cell.angle_alpha   90.00
_cell.angle_beta   90.00
_cell.angle_gamma   90.00
#
_symmetry.space_group_name_H-M   'P 1'
#
loop_
_entity.id
_entity.type
_entity.pdbx_description
1 polymer ?
#
loop_
_entity_poly.entity_id
_entity_poly.type
_entity_poly.pdbx_seq_one_letter_code
_entity_poly.pdbx_strand_id
1 'polypeptide(L)'
;MAFRPLLRQRAVVPATSAILAAGLSLYPLRNVHAEAPQASESQFERDLRKPIYDDFAPVPAEPVSPPKAAPKPSTPTYTDRLAAQIAQARLFLHGYAAKSEDKVNAGLTEALRLENSFTSTIASLAPPKESGEKVMPGAIYVLVSAMAGSIVTRNRNILLRSTVPVAVGIVASWAILPITSRNVGDLLWTYEERYPVIAENHLRAKERVTRFVQTGIAHSKMTAGMLEDKIGEAREAVEDWVRKGK
;
A
#
# COMPACT_ATOMS: atom_id res chain seq x y z
N MET A 1 11.44 45.37 -14.57
CA MET A 1 10.24 44.52 -14.69
C MET A 1 10.32 43.46 -13.62
N ALA A 2 9.64 43.68 -12.48
CA ALA A 2 9.76 42.84 -11.28
C ALA A 2 8.65 41.79 -11.25
N PHE A 3 9.03 40.51 -11.16
CA PHE A 3 8.10 39.39 -11.07
C PHE A 3 7.85 39.07 -9.60
N ARG A 4 6.64 39.36 -9.09
CA ARG A 4 6.16 38.92 -7.77
C ARG A 4 5.39 37.61 -7.95
N PRO A 5 5.73 36.51 -7.26
CA PRO A 5 4.86 35.33 -7.25
C PRO A 5 3.76 35.50 -6.19
N LEU A 6 2.51 35.57 -6.65
CA LEU A 6 1.31 35.46 -5.81
C LEU A 6 1.09 34.00 -5.41
N LEU A 7 1.70 33.57 -4.31
CA LEU A 7 1.32 32.35 -3.60
C LEU A 7 0.06 32.63 -2.77
N ARG A 8 -1.11 32.42 -3.38
CA ARG A 8 -2.38 32.24 -2.65
C ARG A 8 -2.33 30.89 -1.94
N GLN A 9 -1.93 30.87 -0.67
CA GLN A 9 -2.21 29.75 0.23
C GLN A 9 -3.73 29.66 0.41
N ARG A 10 -4.35 28.67 -0.24
CA ARG A 10 -5.73 28.28 0.04
C ARG A 10 -5.75 27.47 1.34
N ALA A 11 -6.55 27.95 2.28
CA ALA A 11 -6.82 27.33 3.56
C ALA A 11 -7.37 25.90 3.41
N VAL A 12 -6.63 24.91 3.90
CA VAL A 12 -7.10 23.54 4.13
C VAL A 12 -7.05 23.21 5.64
N VAL A 13 -6.88 24.22 6.51
CA VAL A 13 -6.69 24.02 7.96
C VAL A 13 -7.88 24.45 8.85
N PRO A 14 -9.15 24.16 8.50
CA PRO A 14 -10.18 24.12 9.55
C PRO A 14 -10.75 22.72 9.82
N ALA A 15 -10.58 21.74 8.92
CA ALA A 15 -11.22 20.43 9.10
C ALA A 15 -10.48 19.54 10.10
N THR A 16 -9.15 19.51 10.06
CA THR A 16 -8.35 18.66 10.96
C THR A 16 -8.25 19.22 12.37
N SER A 17 -8.26 20.54 12.54
CA SER A 17 -8.27 21.21 13.85
C SER A 17 -9.63 21.08 14.55
N ALA A 18 -10.74 21.11 13.81
CA ALA A 18 -12.08 20.90 14.38
C ALA A 18 -12.27 19.49 14.95
N ILE A 19 -11.73 18.46 14.29
CA ILE A 19 -11.83 17.06 14.75
C ILE A 19 -11.04 16.85 16.05
N LEU A 20 -9.83 17.43 16.15
CA LEU A 20 -9.01 17.33 17.36
C LEU A 20 -9.59 18.14 18.53
N ALA A 21 -10.16 19.32 18.27
CA ALA A 21 -10.80 20.13 19.31
C ALA A 21 -12.11 19.52 19.83
N ALA A 22 -12.91 18.88 18.96
CA ALA A 22 -14.12 18.17 19.36
C ALA A 22 -13.81 16.87 20.14
N GLY A 23 -12.72 16.18 19.79
CA GLY A 23 -12.27 14.99 20.52
C GLY A 23 -11.85 15.28 21.97
N LEU A 24 -11.28 16.46 22.23
CA LEU A 24 -10.87 16.88 23.58
C LEU A 24 -12.04 17.40 24.44
N SER A 25 -13.08 18.01 23.85
CA SER A 25 -14.24 18.49 24.63
C SER A 25 -15.21 17.37 25.05
N LEU A 26 -15.16 16.22 24.36
CA LEU A 26 -15.93 15.02 24.71
C LEU A 26 -15.14 14.03 25.58
N TYR A 27 -13.89 14.35 25.95
CA TYR A 27 -13.07 13.49 26.81
C TYR A 27 -13.60 13.53 28.26
N PRO A 28 -14.13 12.42 28.81
CA PRO A 28 -14.68 12.42 30.15
C PRO A 28 -13.54 12.49 31.17
N LEU A 29 -13.35 13.67 31.80
CA LEU A 29 -12.34 13.91 32.85
C LEU A 29 -12.61 13.18 34.18
N ARG A 30 -13.70 12.42 34.25
CA ARG A 30 -14.12 11.72 35.47
C ARG A 30 -14.39 10.26 35.12
N ASN A 31 -13.57 9.36 35.68
CA ASN A 31 -13.84 7.93 35.66
C ASN A 31 -15.11 7.67 36.47
N VAL A 32 -16.26 7.63 35.80
CA VAL A 32 -17.51 7.19 36.39
C VAL A 32 -17.53 5.67 36.31
N HIS A 33 -17.55 5.01 37.47
CA HIS A 33 -17.62 3.56 37.54
C HIS A 33 -18.84 3.06 36.75
N ALA A 34 -18.57 2.12 35.84
CA ALA A 34 -19.57 1.54 34.97
C ALA A 34 -20.44 0.57 35.77
N GLU A 35 -21.72 0.89 35.90
CA GLU A 35 -22.73 -0.17 36.04
C GLU A 35 -22.83 -0.81 34.65
N ALA A 36 -22.36 -2.05 34.54
CA ALA A 36 -22.39 -2.79 33.28
C ALA A 36 -23.84 -2.92 32.79
N PRO A 37 -24.09 -2.79 31.48
CA PRO A 37 -25.42 -3.07 30.94
C PRO A 37 -25.74 -4.55 31.16
N GLN A 38 -26.70 -4.85 32.04
CA GLN A 38 -27.16 -6.22 32.33
C GLN A 38 -27.89 -6.90 31.14
N ALA A 39 -27.85 -6.31 29.95
CA ALA A 39 -28.70 -6.67 28.83
C ALA A 39 -28.23 -7.89 28.01
N SER A 40 -27.08 -8.50 28.34
CA SER A 40 -26.61 -9.69 27.62
C SER A 40 -25.92 -10.75 28.48
N GLU A 41 -26.06 -10.72 29.81
CA GLU A 41 -25.58 -11.82 30.65
C GLU A 41 -26.70 -12.85 30.83
N SER A 42 -26.60 -13.95 30.07
CA SER A 42 -27.40 -15.14 30.31
C SER A 42 -27.26 -15.58 31.77
N GLN A 43 -28.34 -16.09 32.38
CA GLN A 43 -28.39 -16.50 33.80
C GLN A 43 -27.22 -17.41 34.20
N PHE A 44 -26.70 -18.19 33.24
CA PHE A 44 -25.57 -19.09 33.41
C PHE A 44 -24.23 -18.39 33.69
N GLU A 45 -23.96 -17.24 33.05
CA GLU A 45 -22.70 -16.50 33.27
C GLU A 45 -22.64 -15.83 34.64
N ARG A 46 -23.80 -15.48 35.21
CA ARG A 46 -23.90 -14.89 36.55
C ARG A 46 -23.57 -15.88 37.66
N ASP A 47 -23.92 -17.16 37.50
CA ASP A 47 -23.59 -18.20 38.49
C ASP A 47 -22.10 -18.57 38.51
N LEU A 48 -21.38 -18.34 37.41
CA LEU A 48 -19.92 -18.55 37.31
C LEU A 48 -19.11 -17.39 37.91
N ARG A 49 -19.65 -16.17 37.91
CA ARG A 49 -19.03 -14.98 38.49
C ARG A 49 -19.52 -14.74 39.92
N LYS A 50 -19.19 -15.65 40.83
CA LYS A 50 -19.38 -15.39 42.26
C LYS A 50 -18.35 -14.34 42.72
N PRO A 51 -18.77 -13.26 43.41
CA PRO A 51 -17.84 -12.29 43.98
C PRO A 51 -16.94 -12.96 45.02
N ILE A 52 -15.64 -12.61 45.03
CA ILE A 52 -14.61 -13.19 45.90
C ILE A 52 -14.81 -12.83 47.40
N TYR A 53 -15.86 -12.10 47.76
CA TYR A 53 -16.06 -11.53 49.10
C TYR A 53 -17.25 -12.09 49.90
N ASP A 54 -17.87 -13.19 49.47
CA ASP A 54 -18.92 -13.88 50.27
C ASP A 54 -18.39 -14.92 51.26
N ASP A 55 -17.08 -15.20 51.29
CA ASP A 55 -16.44 -16.17 52.21
C ASP A 55 -16.07 -15.57 53.58
N PHE A 56 -16.95 -14.76 54.17
CA PHE A 56 -16.82 -14.43 55.60
C PHE A 56 -17.64 -15.40 56.44
N ALA A 57 -16.95 -16.14 57.31
CA ALA A 57 -17.50 -17.06 58.30
C ALA A 57 -18.67 -16.44 59.11
N PRO A 58 -19.64 -17.23 59.59
CA PRO A 58 -20.81 -16.71 60.30
C PRO A 58 -20.38 -16.04 61.61
N VAL A 59 -20.46 -14.71 61.64
CA VAL A 59 -20.36 -13.91 62.87
C VAL A 59 -21.65 -14.12 63.68
N PRO A 60 -21.60 -14.22 65.03
CA PRO A 60 -22.80 -14.44 65.85
C PRO A 60 -23.86 -13.38 65.62
N ALA A 61 -25.12 -13.80 65.58
CA ALA A 61 -26.29 -12.98 65.29
C ALA A 61 -26.43 -11.78 66.24
N GLU A 62 -26.24 -10.58 65.71
CA GLU A 62 -26.84 -9.36 66.26
C GLU A 62 -28.34 -9.33 65.93
N PRO A 63 -29.18 -8.75 66.81
CA PRO A 63 -30.64 -8.87 66.72
C PRO A 63 -31.19 -8.31 65.41
N VAL A 64 -31.97 -9.16 64.74
CA VAL A 64 -32.69 -8.91 63.49
C VAL A 64 -33.59 -7.68 63.65
N SER A 65 -33.19 -6.59 63.03
CA SER A 65 -34.10 -5.48 62.72
C SER A 65 -35.16 -5.99 61.73
N PRO A 66 -36.45 -5.61 61.86
CA PRO A 66 -37.50 -6.17 61.03
C PRO A 66 -37.21 -5.93 59.54
N PRO A 67 -37.61 -6.85 58.65
CA PRO A 67 -37.34 -6.74 57.23
C PRO A 67 -37.95 -5.43 56.71
N LYS A 68 -37.09 -4.55 56.20
CA LYS A 68 -37.51 -3.30 55.54
C LYS A 68 -38.47 -3.70 54.42
N ALA A 69 -39.75 -3.39 54.63
CA ALA A 69 -40.83 -3.70 53.69
C ALA A 69 -40.40 -3.33 52.27
N ALA A 70 -40.62 -4.24 51.32
CA ALA A 70 -40.38 -3.99 49.91
C ALA A 70 -41.00 -2.64 49.53
N PRO A 71 -40.25 -1.73 48.88
CA PRO A 71 -40.76 -0.40 48.58
C PRO A 71 -42.01 -0.55 47.70
N LYS A 72 -43.13 -0.02 48.19
CA LYS A 72 -44.38 0.12 47.42
C LYS A 72 -44.07 0.84 46.10
N PRO A 73 -44.80 0.58 45.00
CA PRO A 73 -44.58 1.26 43.73
C PRO A 73 -44.88 2.75 43.91
N SER A 74 -43.85 3.53 44.24
CA SER A 74 -43.92 4.98 44.36
C SER A 74 -44.01 5.54 42.95
N THR A 75 -45.01 6.38 42.71
CA THR A 75 -45.07 7.21 41.50
C THR A 75 -43.71 7.89 41.32
N PRO A 76 -43.08 7.77 40.13
CA PRO A 76 -41.69 8.17 39.96
C PRO A 76 -41.53 9.64 40.30
N THR A 77 -40.61 9.91 41.21
CA THR A 77 -40.27 11.28 41.60
C THR A 77 -39.65 11.98 40.39
N TYR A 78 -39.75 13.30 40.29
CA TYR A 78 -39.13 14.05 39.20
C TYR A 78 -37.63 13.76 39.03
N THR A 79 -36.95 13.46 40.13
CA THR A 79 -35.55 13.01 40.18
C THR A 79 -35.33 11.65 39.52
N ASP A 80 -36.24 10.69 39.69
CA ASP A 80 -36.14 9.35 39.09
C ASP A 80 -36.29 9.41 37.57
N ARG A 81 -37.15 10.31 37.08
CA ARG A 81 -37.31 10.55 35.63
C ARG A 81 -36.05 11.16 35.04
N LEU A 82 -35.44 12.12 35.72
CA LEU A 82 -34.18 12.72 35.28
C LEU A 82 -33.04 11.69 35.28
N ALA A 83 -32.94 10.86 36.33
CA ALA A 83 -31.95 9.80 36.40
C ALA A 83 -32.09 8.80 35.24
N ALA A 84 -33.32 8.41 34.89
CA ALA A 84 -33.57 7.55 33.73
C ALA A 84 -33.15 8.19 32.40
N GLN A 85 -33.38 9.49 32.22
CA GLN A 85 -32.96 10.22 31.03
C GLN A 85 -31.43 10.35 30.93
N ILE A 86 -30.75 10.62 32.05
CA ILE A 86 -29.28 10.66 32.10
C ILE A 86 -28.69 9.27 31.80
N ALA A 87 -29.31 8.20 32.31
CA ALA A 87 -28.89 6.83 32.02
C ALA A 87 -29.03 6.51 30.52
N GLN A 88 -30.16 6.87 29.90
CA GLN A 88 -30.38 6.71 28.46
C GLN A 88 -29.37 7.51 27.63
N ALA A 89 -29.14 8.79 27.98
CA ALA A 89 -28.17 9.63 27.31
C ALA A 89 -26.75 9.07 27.40
N ARG A 90 -26.35 8.57 28.58
CA ARG A 90 -25.05 7.94 28.79
C ARG A 90 -24.88 6.69 27.92
N LEU A 91 -25.87 5.80 27.91
CA LEU A 91 -25.81 4.57 27.11
C LEU A 91 -25.78 4.86 25.61
N PHE A 92 -26.53 5.87 25.16
CA PHE A 92 -26.49 6.33 23.78
C PHE A 92 -25.13 6.88 23.38
N LEU A 93 -24.54 7.76 24.20
CA LEU A 93 -23.20 8.31 23.97
C LEU A 93 -22.13 7.21 23.98
N HIS A 94 -22.20 6.28 24.93
CA HIS A 94 -21.29 5.15 24.99
C HIS A 94 -21.41 4.24 23.75
N GLY A 95 -22.63 3.91 23.33
CA GLY A 95 -22.85 3.11 22.13
C GLY A 95 -22.38 3.80 20.85
N TYR A 96 -22.50 5.12 20.77
CA TYR A 96 -21.98 5.90 19.64
C TYR A 96 -20.44 5.95 19.65
N ALA A 97 -19.83 6.18 20.82
CA ALA A 97 -18.38 6.17 20.99
C ALA A 97 -17.79 4.81 20.62
N ALA A 98 -18.33 3.71 21.15
CA ALA A 98 -17.90 2.34 20.84
C ALA A 98 -17.99 2.03 19.33
N LYS A 99 -19.11 2.37 18.68
CA LYS A 99 -19.23 2.18 17.21
C LYS A 99 -18.24 3.01 16.41
N SER A 100 -17.89 4.20 16.88
CA SER A 100 -16.88 5.04 16.23
C SER A 100 -15.48 4.47 16.40
N GLU A 101 -15.17 3.95 17.59
CA GLU A 101 -13.93 3.25 17.91
C GLU A 101 -13.79 1.99 17.05
N ASP A 102 -14.84 1.17 16.94
CA ASP A 102 -14.86 -0.05 16.13
C ASP A 102 -14.55 0.24 14.65
N LYS A 103 -15.12 1.31 14.09
CA LYS A 103 -14.86 1.72 12.69
C LYS A 103 -13.44 2.20 12.48
N VAL A 104 -12.91 2.98 13.43
CA VAL A 104 -11.52 3.44 13.38
C VAL A 104 -10.57 2.24 13.49
N ASN A 105 -10.84 1.32 14.41
CA ASN A 105 -10.05 0.12 14.60
C ASN A 105 -10.08 -0.79 13.36
N ALA A 106 -11.25 -0.96 12.74
CA ALA A 106 -11.39 -1.71 11.49
C ALA A 106 -10.61 -1.05 10.34
N GLY A 107 -10.69 0.28 10.20
CA GLY A 107 -9.93 1.03 9.20
C GLY A 107 -8.41 0.92 9.41
N LEU A 108 -7.95 1.03 10.65
CA LEU A 108 -6.54 0.86 11.00
C LEU A 108 -6.06 -0.56 10.71
N THR A 109 -6.88 -1.57 11.04
CA THR A 109 -6.57 -2.98 10.79
C THR A 109 -6.40 -3.25 9.30
N GLU A 110 -7.28 -2.71 8.45
CA GLU A 110 -7.17 -2.87 7.00
C GLU A 110 -5.95 -2.13 6.44
N ALA A 111 -5.67 -0.91 6.93
CA ALA A 111 -4.48 -0.17 6.54
C ALA A 111 -3.19 -0.94 6.87
N LEU A 112 -3.08 -1.48 8.10
CA LEU A 112 -1.95 -2.30 8.52
C LEU A 112 -1.86 -3.61 7.71
N ARG A 113 -3.00 -4.20 7.35
CA ARG A 113 -3.03 -5.38 6.48
C ARG A 113 -2.50 -5.06 5.09
N LEU A 114 -2.90 -3.94 4.52
CA LEU A 114 -2.37 -3.43 3.25
C LEU A 114 -0.86 -3.21 3.36
N GLU A 115 -0.40 -2.48 4.37
CA GLU A 115 1.04 -2.23 4.61
C GLU A 115 1.85 -3.53 4.73
N ASN A 116 1.33 -4.53 5.45
CA ASN A 116 1.95 -5.84 5.56
C ASN A 116 1.95 -6.59 4.22
N SER A 117 0.87 -6.52 3.45
CA SER A 117 0.80 -7.14 2.12
C SER A 117 1.77 -6.49 1.13
N PHE A 118 1.93 -5.16 1.16
CA PHE A 118 2.90 -4.44 0.34
C PHE A 118 4.33 -4.77 0.78
N THR A 119 4.62 -4.74 2.07
CA THR A 119 5.94 -5.06 2.61
C THR A 119 6.35 -6.49 2.28
N SER A 120 5.45 -7.46 2.45
CA SER A 120 5.71 -8.86 2.10
C SER A 120 5.91 -9.06 0.60
N THR A 121 5.11 -8.39 -0.24
CA THR A 121 5.29 -8.43 -1.70
C THR A 121 6.63 -7.83 -2.12
N ILE A 122 6.98 -6.65 -1.60
CA ILE A 122 8.25 -5.99 -1.89
C ILE A 122 9.43 -6.83 -1.39
N ALA A 123 9.31 -7.44 -0.20
CA ALA A 123 10.31 -8.34 0.33
C ALA A 123 10.47 -9.59 -0.55
N SER A 124 9.39 -10.13 -1.11
CA SER A 124 9.44 -11.29 -2.02
C SER A 124 10.09 -10.98 -3.37
N LEU A 125 10.12 -9.70 -3.78
CA LEU A 125 10.77 -9.28 -5.02
C LEU A 125 12.29 -9.19 -4.87
N ALA A 126 12.79 -9.02 -3.64
CA ALA A 126 14.21 -8.87 -3.38
C ALA A 126 14.99 -10.14 -3.77
N PRO A 127 16.19 -10.00 -4.35
CA PRO A 127 16.98 -11.14 -4.76
C PRO A 127 17.46 -11.96 -3.53
N PRO A 128 17.61 -13.28 -3.68
CA PRO A 128 18.14 -14.12 -2.61
C PRO A 128 19.57 -13.68 -2.25
N LYS A 129 19.91 -13.71 -0.96
CA LYS A 129 21.21 -13.21 -0.45
C LYS A 129 22.41 -13.93 -1.08
N GLU A 130 22.22 -15.15 -1.54
CA GLU A 130 23.23 -15.99 -2.20
C GLU A 130 23.61 -15.49 -3.60
N SER A 131 22.71 -14.75 -4.27
CA SER A 131 22.97 -14.23 -5.62
C SER A 131 24.02 -13.12 -5.65
N GLY A 132 24.29 -12.45 -4.53
CA GLY A 132 25.19 -11.29 -4.49
C GLY A 132 24.67 -10.03 -5.20
N GLU A 133 23.44 -10.05 -5.74
CA GLU A 133 22.81 -8.89 -6.39
C GLU A 133 22.48 -7.81 -5.34
N LYS A 134 23.02 -6.59 -5.52
CA LYS A 134 22.81 -5.47 -4.61
C LYS A 134 21.84 -4.47 -5.21
N VAL A 135 20.59 -4.49 -4.73
CA VAL A 135 19.51 -3.63 -5.25
C VAL A 135 19.81 -2.14 -5.06
N MET A 136 20.28 -1.70 -3.89
CA MET A 136 20.45 -0.26 -3.63
C MET A 136 21.51 0.42 -4.53
N PRO A 137 22.74 -0.10 -4.67
CA PRO A 137 23.69 0.43 -5.66
C PRO A 137 23.21 0.24 -7.10
N GLY A 138 22.62 -0.91 -7.43
CA GLY A 138 22.12 -1.20 -8.77
C GLY A 138 21.02 -0.25 -9.22
N ALA A 139 20.08 0.09 -8.32
CA ALA A 139 18.99 1.02 -8.59
C ALA A 139 19.52 2.43 -8.91
N ILE A 140 20.58 2.87 -8.23
CA ILE A 140 21.23 4.15 -8.54
C ILE A 140 21.82 4.11 -9.95
N TYR A 141 22.51 3.02 -10.35
CA TYR A 141 23.03 2.90 -11.71
C TYR A 141 21.93 2.90 -12.76
N VAL A 142 20.81 2.23 -12.51
CA VAL A 142 19.63 2.25 -13.39
C VAL A 142 19.07 3.68 -13.55
N LEU A 143 18.95 4.42 -12.44
CA LEU A 143 18.51 5.83 -12.48
C LEU A 143 19.49 6.71 -13.26
N VAL A 144 20.79 6.53 -13.08
CA VAL A 144 21.83 7.26 -13.84
C VAL A 144 21.74 6.92 -15.33
N SER A 145 21.54 5.65 -15.69
CA SER A 145 21.33 5.25 -17.10
C SER A 145 20.09 5.90 -17.69
N ALA A 146 18.97 5.94 -16.96
CA ALA A 146 17.75 6.63 -17.40
C ALA A 146 18.00 8.14 -17.59
N MET A 147 18.72 8.77 -16.67
CA MET A 147 19.11 10.19 -16.78
C MET A 147 20.02 10.43 -17.99
N ALA A 148 20.94 9.52 -18.30
CA ALA A 148 21.74 9.59 -19.52
C ALA A 148 20.86 9.54 -20.77
N GLY A 149 19.83 8.67 -20.81
CA GLY A 149 18.84 8.65 -21.88
C GLY A 149 18.09 9.99 -22.06
N SER A 150 17.82 10.69 -20.96
CA SER A 150 17.21 12.04 -20.96
C SER A 150 18.14 13.10 -21.53
N ILE A 151 19.44 13.03 -21.22
CA ILE A 151 20.45 13.92 -21.79
C ILE A 151 20.57 13.70 -23.30
N VAL A 152 20.63 12.44 -23.74
CA VAL A 152 20.74 12.07 -25.17
C VAL A 152 19.53 12.57 -25.97
N THR A 153 18.34 12.53 -25.40
CA THR A 153 17.09 12.98 -26.06
C THR A 153 16.68 14.41 -25.74
N ARG A 154 17.57 15.18 -25.08
CA ARG A 154 17.27 16.53 -24.59
C ARG A 154 16.75 17.46 -25.69
N ASN A 155 17.28 17.36 -26.91
CA ASN A 155 16.91 18.18 -28.07
C ASN A 155 16.16 17.39 -29.15
N ARG A 156 15.28 16.49 -28.72
CA ARG A 156 14.39 15.71 -29.59
C ARG A 156 12.93 15.98 -29.24
N ASN A 157 12.04 15.47 -30.07
CA ASN A 157 10.60 15.62 -29.90
C ASN A 157 10.15 15.20 -28.49
N ILE A 158 9.08 15.81 -27.96
CA ILE A 158 8.60 15.60 -26.58
C ILE A 158 8.34 14.12 -26.28
N LEU A 159 7.85 13.36 -27.27
CA LEU A 159 7.61 11.92 -27.15
C LEU A 159 8.92 11.15 -26.88
N LEU A 160 10.00 11.47 -27.60
CA LEU A 160 11.30 10.82 -27.41
C LEU A 160 11.92 11.20 -26.07
N ARG A 161 11.75 12.47 -25.66
CA ARG A 161 12.23 12.97 -24.38
C ARG A 161 11.57 12.26 -23.18
N SER A 162 10.33 11.80 -23.32
CA SER A 162 9.64 11.05 -22.27
C SER A 162 9.87 9.54 -22.35
N THR A 163 9.88 8.97 -23.56
CA THR A 163 9.92 7.50 -23.73
C THR A 163 11.33 6.92 -23.63
N VAL A 164 12.34 7.61 -24.16
CA VAL A 164 13.72 7.07 -24.19
C VAL A 164 14.33 6.91 -22.80
N PRO A 165 14.20 7.86 -21.85
CA PRO A 165 14.70 7.65 -20.48
C PRO A 165 14.08 6.42 -19.81
N VAL A 166 12.78 6.20 -20.03
CA VAL A 166 12.05 5.05 -19.48
C VAL A 166 12.55 3.75 -20.13
N ALA A 167 12.67 3.73 -21.45
CA ALA A 167 13.18 2.56 -22.18
C ALA A 167 14.61 2.21 -21.75
N VAL A 168 15.50 3.20 -21.64
CA VAL A 168 16.87 3.01 -21.18
C VAL A 168 16.90 2.53 -19.73
N GLY A 169 16.05 3.07 -18.86
CA GLY A 169 15.90 2.60 -17.48
C GLY A 169 15.47 1.14 -17.39
N ILE A 170 14.49 0.71 -18.19
CA ILE A 170 14.04 -0.70 -18.22
C ILE A 170 15.17 -1.62 -18.71
N VAL A 171 15.86 -1.23 -19.78
CA VAL A 171 17.00 -2.01 -20.32
C VAL A 171 18.13 -2.09 -19.30
N ALA A 172 18.47 -0.97 -18.66
CA ALA A 172 19.50 -0.93 -17.61
C ALA A 172 19.10 -1.77 -16.40
N SER A 173 17.82 -1.77 -16.02
CA SER A 173 17.31 -2.62 -14.94
C SER A 173 17.55 -4.10 -15.24
N TRP A 174 17.26 -4.54 -16.47
CA TRP A 174 17.47 -5.93 -16.85
C TRP A 174 18.97 -6.31 -16.94
N ALA A 175 19.83 -5.35 -17.28
CA ALA A 175 21.27 -5.57 -17.38
C ALA A 175 22.00 -5.54 -16.01
N ILE A 176 21.60 -4.64 -15.11
CA ILE A 176 22.27 -4.39 -13.82
C ILE A 176 21.65 -5.21 -12.68
N LEU A 177 20.32 -5.40 -12.71
CA LEU A 177 19.53 -6.09 -11.70
C LEU A 177 18.71 -7.24 -12.32
N PRO A 178 19.37 -8.26 -12.89
CA PRO A 178 18.71 -9.27 -13.70
C PRO A 178 17.71 -10.13 -12.90
N ILE A 179 17.98 -10.46 -11.64
CA ILE A 179 17.07 -11.28 -10.84
C ILE A 179 15.90 -10.45 -10.35
N THR A 180 16.16 -9.26 -9.81
CA THR A 180 15.08 -8.37 -9.36
C THR A 180 14.12 -8.05 -10.51
N SER A 181 14.64 -7.76 -11.71
CA SER A 181 13.80 -7.50 -12.88
C SER A 181 12.98 -8.71 -13.33
N ARG A 182 13.49 -9.94 -13.19
CA ARG A 182 12.72 -11.16 -13.47
C ARG A 182 11.61 -11.35 -12.45
N ASN A 183 11.92 -11.23 -11.15
CA ASN A 183 10.93 -11.36 -10.08
C ASN A 183 9.78 -10.35 -10.23
N VAL A 184 10.09 -9.09 -10.58
CA VAL A 184 9.06 -8.06 -10.86
C VAL A 184 8.24 -8.41 -12.09
N GLY A 185 8.88 -8.93 -13.14
CA GLY A 185 8.22 -9.40 -14.35
C GLY A 185 7.27 -10.58 -14.07
N ASP A 186 7.69 -11.53 -13.25
CA ASP A 186 6.90 -12.69 -12.86
C ASP A 186 5.69 -12.27 -12.01
N LEU A 187 5.88 -11.33 -11.07
CA LEU A 187 4.77 -10.75 -10.32
C LEU A 187 3.77 -10.07 -11.26
N LEU A 188 4.24 -9.25 -12.20
CA LEU A 188 3.38 -8.59 -13.17
C LEU A 188 2.62 -9.62 -14.02
N TRP A 189 3.29 -10.70 -14.41
CA TRP A 189 2.68 -11.81 -15.14
C TRP A 189 1.56 -12.48 -14.33
N THR A 190 1.76 -12.75 -13.04
CA THR A 190 0.69 -13.34 -12.20
C THR A 190 -0.56 -12.47 -12.08
N TYR A 191 -0.39 -11.14 -12.10
CA TYR A 191 -1.52 -10.21 -12.13
C TYR A 191 -2.18 -10.15 -13.51
N GLU A 192 -1.37 -10.19 -14.55
CA GLU A 192 -1.82 -10.15 -15.94
C GLU A 192 -2.58 -11.41 -16.34
N GLU A 193 -2.16 -12.58 -15.87
CA GLU A 193 -2.79 -13.88 -16.12
C GLU A 193 -4.24 -13.94 -15.61
N ARG A 194 -4.58 -13.15 -14.59
CA ARG A 194 -5.96 -12.99 -14.12
C ARG A 194 -6.88 -12.35 -15.17
N TYR A 195 -6.33 -11.64 -16.15
CA TYR A 195 -7.06 -10.95 -17.21
C TYR A 195 -6.64 -11.47 -18.60
N PRO A 196 -7.37 -12.46 -19.18
CA PRO A 196 -6.90 -13.19 -20.36
C PRO A 196 -6.66 -12.30 -21.58
N VAL A 197 -7.45 -11.23 -21.75
CA VAL A 197 -7.29 -10.28 -22.86
C VAL A 197 -5.94 -9.55 -22.79
N ILE A 198 -5.46 -9.24 -21.59
CA ILE A 198 -4.18 -8.53 -21.40
C ILE A 198 -3.04 -9.53 -21.64
N ALA A 199 -3.10 -10.71 -21.01
CA ALA A 199 -2.12 -11.78 -21.16
C ALA A 199 -1.91 -12.21 -22.62
N GLU A 200 -2.97 -12.42 -23.39
CA GLU A 200 -2.87 -12.75 -24.81
C GLU A 200 -2.19 -11.63 -25.61
N ASN A 201 -2.52 -10.38 -25.31
CA ASN A 201 -1.93 -9.23 -25.99
C ASN A 201 -0.45 -9.07 -25.66
N HIS A 202 -0.03 -9.34 -24.42
CA HIS A 202 1.39 -9.38 -24.04
C HIS A 202 2.13 -10.49 -24.76
N LEU A 203 1.59 -11.71 -24.81
CA LEU A 203 2.22 -12.80 -25.55
C LEU A 203 2.38 -12.47 -27.04
N ARG A 204 1.34 -11.90 -27.66
CA ARG A 204 1.40 -11.41 -29.05
C ARG A 204 2.42 -10.28 -29.23
N ALA A 205 2.50 -9.36 -28.29
CA ALA A 205 3.48 -8.28 -28.33
C ALA A 205 4.91 -8.81 -28.21
N LYS A 206 5.15 -9.72 -27.26
CA LYS A 206 6.43 -10.41 -27.06
C LYS A 206 6.86 -11.14 -28.33
N GLU A 207 5.97 -11.92 -28.94
CA GLU A 207 6.24 -12.63 -30.20
C GLU A 207 6.63 -11.67 -31.33
N ARG A 208 5.91 -10.55 -31.49
CA ARG A 208 6.24 -9.52 -32.48
C ARG A 208 7.62 -8.90 -32.24
N VAL A 209 7.94 -8.58 -30.98
CA VAL A 209 9.24 -8.00 -30.61
C VAL A 209 10.36 -9.01 -30.86
N THR A 210 10.19 -10.27 -30.42
CA THR A 210 11.17 -11.34 -30.64
C THR A 210 11.43 -11.55 -32.13
N ARG A 211 10.38 -11.62 -32.94
CA ARG A 211 10.51 -11.74 -34.39
C ARG A 211 11.22 -10.56 -35.02
N PHE A 212 10.88 -9.34 -34.60
CA PHE A 212 11.54 -8.12 -35.09
C PHE A 212 13.05 -8.14 -34.78
N VAL A 213 13.42 -8.49 -33.55
CA VAL A 213 14.83 -8.61 -33.12
C VAL A 213 15.55 -9.68 -33.92
N GLN A 214 14.98 -10.89 -34.05
CA GLN A 214 15.58 -11.98 -34.83
C GLN A 214 15.75 -11.61 -36.29
N THR A 215 14.73 -10.98 -36.90
CA THR A 215 14.79 -10.51 -38.29
C THR A 215 15.85 -9.42 -38.47
N GLY A 216 16.00 -8.52 -37.49
CA GLY A 216 17.04 -7.50 -37.48
C GLY A 216 18.45 -8.09 -37.40
N ILE A 217 18.66 -9.10 -36.54
CA ILE A 217 19.94 -9.82 -36.43
C ILE A 217 20.25 -10.58 -37.74
N ALA A 218 19.24 -11.18 -38.37
CA ALA A 218 19.42 -11.85 -39.65
C ALA A 218 19.81 -10.86 -40.76
N HIS A 219 19.12 -9.72 -40.85
CA HIS A 219 19.43 -8.67 -41.83
C HIS A 219 20.78 -8.01 -41.59
N SER A 220 21.20 -7.82 -40.33
CA SER A 220 22.52 -7.26 -40.05
C SER A 220 23.64 -8.22 -40.46
N LYS A 221 23.49 -9.52 -40.20
CA LYS A 221 24.43 -10.54 -40.68
C LYS A 221 24.49 -10.60 -42.20
N MET A 222 23.35 -10.55 -42.87
CA MET A 222 23.27 -10.50 -44.34
C MET A 222 23.97 -9.24 -44.90
N THR A 223 23.74 -8.08 -44.26
CA THR A 223 24.37 -6.81 -44.68
C THR A 223 25.88 -6.82 -44.48
N ALA A 224 26.36 -7.40 -43.37
CA ALA A 224 27.78 -7.58 -43.12
C ALA A 224 28.43 -8.47 -44.18
N GLY A 225 27.81 -9.61 -44.51
CA GLY A 225 28.28 -10.49 -45.58
C GLY A 225 28.33 -9.78 -46.94
N MET A 226 27.27 -9.03 -47.29
CA MET A 226 27.24 -8.28 -48.56
C MET A 226 28.32 -7.18 -48.64
N LEU A 227 28.69 -6.57 -47.51
CA LEU A 227 29.82 -5.63 -47.48
C LEU A 227 31.14 -6.34 -47.72
N GLU A 228 31.34 -7.50 -47.10
CA GLU A 228 32.55 -8.31 -47.27
C GLU A 228 32.71 -8.77 -48.71
N ASP A 229 31.63 -9.25 -49.33
CA ASP A 229 31.59 -9.63 -50.75
C ASP A 229 31.94 -8.44 -51.65
N LYS A 230 31.38 -7.25 -51.40
CA LYS A 230 31.69 -6.04 -52.16
C LYS A 230 33.12 -5.54 -51.98
N ILE A 231 33.69 -5.68 -50.78
CA ILE A 231 35.10 -5.36 -50.54
C ILE A 231 35.99 -6.35 -51.30
N GLY A 232 35.60 -7.63 -51.36
CA GLY A 232 36.24 -8.66 -52.17
C GLY A 232 36.24 -8.33 -53.67
N GLU A 233 35.07 -8.03 -54.23
CA GLU A 233 34.92 -7.63 -55.65
C GLU A 233 35.71 -6.36 -55.98
N ALA A 234 35.69 -5.36 -55.09
CA ALA A 234 36.46 -4.14 -55.28
C ALA A 234 37.97 -4.41 -55.27
N ARG A 235 38.44 -5.32 -54.40
CA ARG A 235 39.84 -5.74 -54.35
C ARG A 235 40.24 -6.49 -55.62
N GLU A 236 39.42 -7.42 -56.08
CA GLU A 236 39.66 -8.19 -57.31
C GLU A 236 39.69 -7.27 -58.54
N ALA A 237 38.77 -6.30 -58.64
CA ALA A 237 38.77 -5.32 -59.72
C ALA A 237 40.02 -4.43 -59.74
N VAL A 238 40.55 -4.07 -58.57
CA VAL A 238 41.83 -3.34 -58.44
C VAL A 238 43.00 -4.22 -58.85
N GLU A 239 43.05 -5.48 -58.41
CA GLU A 239 44.09 -6.43 -58.80
C GLU A 239 44.10 -6.69 -60.31
N ASP A 240 42.93 -6.84 -60.93
CA ASP A 240 42.78 -7.00 -62.38
C ASP A 240 43.20 -5.76 -63.15
N TRP A 241 42.93 -4.56 -62.61
CA TRP A 241 43.38 -3.31 -63.21
C TRP A 241 44.91 -3.19 -63.20
N VAL A 242 45.54 -3.49 -62.06
CA VAL A 242 47.01 -3.54 -61.93
C VAL A 242 47.62 -4.59 -62.88
N ARG A 243 46.97 -5.76 -63.00
CA ARG A 243 47.46 -6.86 -63.84
C ARG A 243 47.34 -6.59 -65.34
N LYS A 244 46.38 -5.76 -65.77
CA LYS A 244 46.19 -5.35 -67.18
C LYS A 244 47.15 -4.25 -67.66
N GLY A 245 48.00 -3.70 -66.79
CA GLY A 245 49.14 -2.89 -67.18
C GLY A 245 48.78 -1.56 -67.87
N LYS A 246 48.20 -0.64 -67.10
CA LYS A 246 48.38 0.81 -67.27
C LYS A 246 48.78 1.41 -65.93
#